data_AF-A0A7W4IEA1-F1
#
_entry.id   AF-A0A7W4IEA1-F1
#
_cell.length_a   1.000
_cell.length_b   1.000
_cell.length_c   1.000
_cell.angle_alpha   90.00
_cell.angle_beta   90.00
_cell.angle_gamma   90.00
#
_symmetry.space_group_name_H-M   'P 1'
#
loop_
_entity.id
_entity.type
_entity.pdbx_description
1 polymer ?
#
loop_
_entity_poly.entity_id
_entity_poly.type
_entity_poly.pdbx_seq_one_letter_code
_entity_poly.pdbx_strand_id
1 'polypeptide(L)'
;MKWTLTSGMLYGTPGRKYPLKKPQRCQAIASDDGVIIMWTVTVPIANIRTLVYRKGALEVCIYATQDLDPENKKNMFVSAPLRPGFATYMKIIGNIEDGNKEDYTPTKEEIDSIRVHLHEALPLWRKDRPDPGFIPTNYEITEVSC
;
A
#
# COMPACT_ATOMS: atom_id res chain seq x y z
N MET A 1 -13.73 -8.18 8.74
CA MET A 1 -12.68 -7.81 9.72
C MET A 1 -13.03 -6.51 10.42
N LYS A 2 -12.45 -6.25 11.60
CA LYS A 2 -12.53 -4.93 12.23
C LYS A 2 -11.28 -4.13 11.90
N TRP A 3 -11.48 -2.99 11.27
CA TRP A 3 -10.41 -2.09 10.86
C TRP A 3 -10.34 -0.87 11.78
N THR A 4 -9.12 -0.44 12.10
CA THR A 4 -8.85 0.71 12.96
C THR A 4 -7.79 1.58 12.33
N LEU A 5 -8.02 2.90 12.30
CA LEU A 5 -6.96 3.84 11.93
C LEU A 5 -5.84 3.86 12.97
N THR A 6 -4.61 3.92 12.47
CA THR A 6 -3.41 3.94 13.30
C THR A 6 -2.26 4.63 12.56
N SER A 7 -1.06 4.52 13.10
CA SER A 7 0.19 4.87 12.42
C SER A 7 1.10 3.65 12.32
N GLY A 8 1.75 3.47 11.17
CA GLY A 8 2.75 2.45 10.93
C GLY A 8 4.15 3.03 10.82
N MET A 9 5.17 2.18 10.96
CA MET A 9 6.55 2.53 10.70
C MET A 9 7.04 1.80 9.44
N LEU A 10 7.55 2.57 8.49
CA LEU A 10 8.18 2.08 7.27
C LEU A 10 9.69 2.09 7.42
N TYR A 11 10.29 0.93 7.16
CA TYR A 11 11.73 0.73 7.11
C TYR A 11 12.15 0.52 5.66
N GLY A 12 13.21 1.21 5.23
CA GLY A 12 13.74 1.07 3.88
C GLY A 12 14.40 -0.28 3.67
N THR A 13 14.56 -0.69 2.41
CA THR A 13 15.40 -1.83 2.05
C THR A 13 16.82 -1.34 1.80
N PRO A 14 17.83 -1.80 2.56
CA PRO A 14 19.23 -1.50 2.27
C PRO A 14 19.59 -1.91 0.83
N GLY A 15 20.40 -1.10 0.14
CA GLY A 15 20.85 -1.41 -1.22
C GLY A 15 19.86 -1.13 -2.36
N ARG A 16 18.59 -0.74 -2.09
CA ARG A 16 17.70 -0.22 -3.15
C ARG A 16 18.21 1.11 -3.68
N LYS A 17 17.93 1.40 -4.96
CA LYS A 17 18.29 2.67 -5.64
C LYS A 17 17.77 3.93 -4.93
N TYR A 18 16.61 3.80 -4.25
CA TYR A 18 15.99 4.87 -3.47
C TYR A 18 15.57 4.33 -2.09
N PRO A 19 16.54 4.10 -1.17
CA PRO A 19 16.22 3.58 0.14
C PRO A 19 15.67 4.69 1.03
N LEU A 20 14.69 4.37 1.89
CA LEU A 20 14.29 5.26 2.97
C LEU A 20 15.51 5.48 3.88
N LYS A 21 16.02 6.72 3.92
CA LYS A 21 17.24 7.06 4.69
C LYS A 21 17.06 6.93 6.20
N LYS A 22 15.81 7.01 6.68
CA LYS A 22 15.41 6.84 8.08
C LYS A 22 14.02 6.19 8.12
N PRO A 23 13.68 5.46 9.20
CA PRO A 23 12.32 4.98 9.39
C PRO A 23 11.33 6.14 9.31
N GLN A 24 10.22 5.94 8.61
CA GLN A 24 9.20 6.96 8.42
C GLN A 24 7.89 6.50 9.05
N ARG A 25 7.35 7.32 9.94
CA ARG A 25 5.99 7.13 10.44
C ARG A 25 5.00 7.56 9.37
N CYS A 26 4.03 6.73 9.10
CA CYS A 26 2.97 7.00 8.11
C CYS A 26 1.60 6.64 8.69
N GLN A 27 0.55 7.21 8.10
CA GLN A 27 -0.80 6.81 8.41
C GLN A 27 -1.02 5.37 7.95
N ALA A 28 -1.75 4.62 8.76
CA ALA A 28 -2.01 3.22 8.53
C ALA A 28 -3.45 2.87 8.91
N ILE A 29 -3.94 1.76 8.38
CA ILE A 29 -5.13 1.09 8.87
C ILE A 29 -4.72 -0.33 9.23
N ALA A 30 -5.13 -0.77 10.41
CA ALA A 30 -4.84 -2.10 10.92
C ALA A 30 -6.12 -2.89 11.06
N SER A 31 -6.07 -4.15 10.68
CA SER A 31 -7.12 -5.13 10.92
C SER A 31 -6.81 -5.95 12.17
N ASP A 32 -7.86 -6.47 12.80
CA ASP A 32 -7.78 -7.39 13.93
C ASP A 32 -7.13 -8.74 13.57
N ASP A 33 -7.03 -9.07 12.28
CA ASP A 33 -6.35 -10.27 11.76
C ASP A 33 -4.83 -10.09 11.54
N GLY A 34 -4.27 -8.95 11.95
CA GLY A 34 -2.83 -8.68 11.88
C GLY A 34 -2.34 -8.06 10.57
N VAL A 35 -3.26 -7.62 9.70
CA VAL A 35 -2.92 -6.84 8.51
C VAL A 35 -2.69 -5.38 8.87
N ILE A 36 -1.66 -4.77 8.30
CA ILE A 36 -1.41 -3.34 8.35
C ILE A 36 -1.22 -2.84 6.93
N ILE A 37 -1.99 -1.82 6.53
CA ILE A 37 -1.81 -1.14 5.25
C ILE A 37 -1.34 0.27 5.56
N MET A 38 -0.30 0.73 4.88
CA MET A 38 0.34 2.01 5.08
C MET A 38 0.35 2.80 3.77
N TRP A 39 0.02 4.09 3.83
CA TRP A 39 0.16 4.98 2.68
C TRP A 39 1.49 5.71 2.72
N THR A 40 2.20 5.70 1.61
CA THR A 40 3.44 6.46 1.46
C THR A 40 3.53 7.13 0.09
N VAL A 41 4.37 8.16 0.05
CA VAL A 41 4.81 8.81 -1.19
C VAL A 41 6.25 8.38 -1.40
N THR A 42 6.47 7.43 -2.29
CA THR A 42 7.82 7.18 -2.81
C THR A 42 8.16 8.25 -3.84
N VAL A 43 9.22 9.02 -3.57
CA VAL A 43 9.84 10.07 -4.40
C VAL A 43 10.11 9.61 -5.86
N PRO A 44 10.05 10.44 -6.93
CA PRO A 44 9.21 11.59 -7.27
C PRO A 44 8.50 11.35 -8.62
N ILE A 45 7.82 10.21 -8.82
CA ILE A 45 7.06 10.01 -10.05
C ILE A 45 5.71 10.70 -9.86
N ALA A 46 5.49 11.79 -10.58
CA ALA A 46 4.22 12.50 -10.56
C ALA A 46 3.07 11.52 -10.83
N ASN A 47 2.03 11.59 -10.01
CA ASN A 47 0.81 10.77 -10.12
C ASN A 47 0.96 9.28 -9.77
N ILE A 48 2.06 8.83 -9.14
CA ILE A 48 2.14 7.47 -8.57
C ILE A 48 2.23 7.55 -7.04
N ARG A 49 1.34 6.84 -6.36
CA ARG A 49 1.38 6.63 -4.91
C ARG A 49 1.75 5.19 -4.61
N THR A 50 2.26 4.93 -3.41
CA THR A 50 2.60 3.57 -2.98
C THR A 50 1.87 3.21 -1.71
N LEU A 51 1.24 2.04 -1.76
CA LEU A 51 0.63 1.35 -0.65
C LEU A 51 1.60 0.28 -0.18
N VAL A 52 1.86 0.23 1.13
CA VAL A 52 2.63 -0.86 1.73
C VAL A 52 1.68 -1.71 2.55
N TYR A 53 1.38 -2.89 2.04
CA TYR A 53 0.61 -3.91 2.74
C TYR A 53 1.58 -4.81 3.53
N ARG A 54 1.23 -5.13 4.77
CA ARG A 54 2.01 -6.04 5.63
C ARG A 54 1.09 -7.01 6.36
N LYS A 55 1.45 -8.30 6.34
CA LYS A 55 0.82 -9.34 7.18
C LYS A 55 1.89 -10.34 7.61
N GLY A 56 2.20 -10.38 8.91
CA GLY A 56 3.34 -11.17 9.41
C GLY A 56 4.66 -10.75 8.74
N ALA A 57 5.37 -11.72 8.14
CA ALA A 57 6.63 -11.48 7.43
C ALA A 57 6.45 -11.07 5.96
N LEU A 58 5.23 -11.08 5.43
CA LEU A 58 4.95 -10.64 4.06
C LEU A 58 4.79 -9.12 4.01
N GLU A 59 5.51 -8.47 3.10
CA GLU A 59 5.34 -7.07 2.77
C GLU A 59 5.15 -6.91 1.26
N VAL A 60 4.15 -6.11 0.86
CA VAL A 60 3.85 -5.86 -0.55
C VAL A 60 3.80 -4.37 -0.78
N CYS A 61 4.65 -3.89 -1.68
CA CYS A 61 4.61 -2.52 -2.19
C CYS A 61 3.74 -2.50 -3.44
N ILE A 62 2.61 -1.83 -3.38
CA ILE A 62 1.63 -1.73 -4.46
C ILE A 62 1.67 -0.29 -4.99
N TYR A 63 1.91 -0.13 -6.28
CA TYR A 63 1.91 1.18 -6.93
C TYR A 63 0.49 1.49 -7.42
N ALA A 64 -0.06 2.61 -6.94
CA ALA A 64 -1.35 3.13 -7.33
C ALA A 64 -1.14 4.33 -8.25
N THR A 65 -1.67 4.28 -9.47
CA THR A 65 -1.63 5.41 -10.42
C THR A 65 -2.84 6.30 -10.23
N GLN A 66 -2.63 7.60 -10.06
CA GLN A 66 -3.73 8.56 -10.01
C GLN A 66 -4.16 8.90 -11.44
N ASP A 67 -5.11 8.14 -11.99
CA ASP A 67 -5.83 8.59 -13.19
C ASP A 67 -6.83 9.67 -12.78
N LEU A 68 -6.53 10.91 -13.16
CA LEU A 68 -7.45 12.02 -13.02
C LEU A 68 -8.50 11.88 -14.14
N ASP A 69 -9.72 11.49 -13.79
CA ASP A 69 -10.88 11.64 -14.67
C ASP A 69 -10.92 13.11 -15.19
N PRO A 70 -10.84 13.35 -16.51
CA PRO A 70 -10.83 14.69 -17.09
C PRO A 70 -12.09 15.50 -16.75
N GLU A 71 -13.22 14.84 -16.49
CA GLU A 71 -14.51 15.49 -16.23
C GLU A 71 -14.77 15.67 -14.73
N ASN A 72 -14.23 14.79 -13.88
CA ASN A 72 -14.36 14.89 -12.43
C ASN A 72 -12.97 14.87 -11.77
N LYS A 73 -12.40 16.06 -11.57
CA LYS A 73 -11.08 16.35 -10.95
C LYS A 73 -10.86 15.86 -9.50
N LYS A 74 -11.48 14.75 -9.08
CA LYS A 74 -11.58 14.30 -7.68
C LYS A 74 -11.68 12.78 -7.51
N ASN A 75 -11.25 11.98 -8.49
CA ASN A 75 -11.23 10.52 -8.36
C ASN A 75 -9.78 10.01 -8.35
N MET A 76 -9.44 9.12 -7.40
CA MET A 76 -8.18 8.38 -7.42
C MET A 76 -8.53 6.91 -7.64
N PHE A 77 -8.24 6.43 -8.84
CA PHE A 77 -8.30 5.01 -9.14
C PHE A 77 -7.09 4.36 -8.50
N VAL A 78 -7.29 3.46 -7.52
CA VAL A 78 -6.20 2.58 -7.11
C VAL A 78 -6.25 1.42 -8.08
N SER A 79 -5.67 1.61 -9.26
CA SER A 79 -5.27 0.47 -10.07
C SER A 79 -4.13 -0.17 -9.29
N ALA A 80 -4.45 -1.24 -8.57
CA ALA A 80 -3.46 -2.15 -8.00
C ALA A 80 -3.43 -3.38 -8.89
N PRO A 81 -2.75 -3.35 -10.06
CA PRO A 81 -2.41 -4.61 -10.69
C PRO A 81 -1.51 -5.33 -9.70
N LEU A 82 -2.03 -6.38 -9.05
CA LEU A 82 -1.21 -7.37 -8.33
C LEU A 82 -0.33 -8.18 -9.31
N ARG A 83 -0.24 -7.74 -10.57
CA ARG A 83 0.59 -8.27 -11.64
C ARG A 83 2.07 -7.96 -11.38
N PRO A 84 2.97 -8.84 -11.83
CA PRO A 84 4.41 -8.54 -11.88
C PRO A 84 4.65 -7.21 -12.60
N GLY A 85 5.27 -6.24 -11.93
CA GLY A 85 5.57 -4.90 -12.46
C GLY A 85 4.84 -3.74 -11.75
N PHE A 86 3.69 -3.98 -11.13
CA PHE A 86 2.91 -2.96 -10.41
C PHE A 86 2.72 -3.28 -8.91
N ALA A 87 3.11 -4.48 -8.50
CA ALA A 87 3.35 -4.83 -7.11
C ALA A 87 4.74 -5.45 -6.98
N THR A 88 5.43 -5.15 -5.87
CA THR A 88 6.64 -5.84 -5.45
C THR A 88 6.36 -6.57 -4.15
N TYR A 89 6.48 -7.88 -4.19
CA TYR A 89 6.30 -8.76 -3.04
C TYR A 89 7.66 -9.04 -2.42
N MET A 90 7.74 -8.88 -1.10
CA MET A 90 8.96 -9.06 -0.35
C MET A 90 8.67 -9.82 0.94
N LYS A 91 9.66 -10.56 1.41
CA LYS A 91 9.64 -11.20 2.72
C LYS A 91 10.63 -10.50 3.64
N ILE A 92 10.17 -10.13 4.83
CA ILE A 92 11.02 -9.55 5.87
C ILE A 92 11.90 -10.66 6.45
N ILE A 93 13.21 -10.43 6.47
CA ILE A 93 14.21 -11.36 6.97
C ILE A 93 14.74 -10.84 8.30
N GLY A 94 14.51 -11.60 9.38
CA GLY A 94 14.91 -11.18 10.73
C GLY A 94 14.05 -10.04 11.26
N ASN A 95 14.67 -8.99 11.80
CA ASN A 95 13.95 -7.85 12.38
C ASN A 95 13.56 -6.83 11.29
N ILE A 96 12.30 -6.38 11.33
CA ILE A 96 11.76 -5.33 10.45
C ILE A 96 12.61 -4.04 10.51
N GLU A 97 13.18 -3.74 11.69
CA GLU A 97 13.94 -2.52 11.94
C GLU A 97 15.23 -2.44 11.13
N ASP A 98 15.81 -3.59 10.80
CA ASP A 98 17.01 -3.69 9.96
C ASP A 98 16.70 -3.42 8.48
N GLY A 99 15.42 -3.47 8.10
CA GLY A 99 14.98 -3.25 6.73
C GLY A 99 15.32 -4.37 5.75
N ASN A 100 15.91 -5.47 6.24
CA ASN A 100 16.32 -6.62 5.44
C ASN A 100 15.09 -7.32 4.86
N LYS A 101 15.01 -7.33 3.52
CA LYS A 101 13.89 -7.88 2.77
C LYS A 101 14.41 -8.58 1.53
N GLU A 102 13.81 -9.70 1.19
CA GLU A 102 14.12 -10.47 -0.01
C GLU A 102 12.91 -10.50 -0.95
N ASP A 103 13.17 -10.56 -2.25
CA ASP A 103 12.12 -10.74 -3.25
C ASP A 103 11.39 -12.06 -3.00
N TYR A 104 10.07 -12.03 -3.10
CA TYR A 104 9.22 -13.16 -2.77
C TYR A 104 8.17 -13.42 -3.84
N THR A 105 7.90 -14.68 -4.13
CA THR A 105 6.79 -15.07 -5.01
C THR A 105 5.58 -15.43 -4.15
N PRO A 106 4.50 -14.62 -4.18
CA PRO A 106 3.32 -14.87 -3.36
C PRO A 106 2.55 -16.09 -3.83
N THR A 107 1.84 -16.75 -2.92
CA THR A 107 0.86 -17.79 -3.28
C THR A 107 -0.44 -17.17 -3.78
N LYS A 108 -1.30 -18.00 -4.40
CA LYS A 108 -2.62 -17.56 -4.86
C LYS A 108 -3.48 -17.08 -3.69
N GLU A 109 -3.43 -17.80 -2.57
CA GLU A 109 -4.19 -17.49 -1.35
C GLU A 109 -3.76 -16.16 -0.74
N GLU A 110 -2.46 -15.84 -0.78
CA GLU A 110 -1.95 -14.55 -0.33
C GLU A 110 -2.43 -13.41 -1.23
N ILE A 111 -2.41 -13.60 -2.56
CA ILE A 111 -2.94 -12.64 -3.52
C ILE A 111 -4.43 -12.39 -3.27
N ASP A 112 -5.23 -13.45 -3.14
CA ASP A 112 -6.67 -13.35 -2.92
C ASP A 112 -6.97 -12.69 -1.55
N SER A 113 -6.18 -13.01 -0.52
CA SER A 113 -6.28 -12.35 0.79
C SER A 113 -5.97 -10.85 0.71
N ILE A 114 -4.91 -10.46 -0.02
CA ILE A 114 -4.56 -9.04 -0.23
C ILE A 114 -5.71 -8.30 -0.93
N ARG A 115 -6.34 -8.92 -1.94
CA ARG A 115 -7.49 -8.32 -2.64
C ARG A 115 -8.64 -8.02 -1.68
N VAL A 116 -9.03 -9.00 -0.86
CA VAL A 116 -10.11 -8.84 0.12
C VAL A 116 -9.78 -7.71 1.10
N HIS A 117 -8.56 -7.67 1.62
CA HIS A 117 -8.14 -6.61 2.55
C HIS A 117 -8.17 -5.22 1.92
N LEU A 118 -7.67 -5.05 0.70
CA LEU A 118 -7.70 -3.77 0.00
C LEU A 118 -9.14 -3.32 -0.27
N HIS A 119 -10.01 -4.25 -0.66
CA HIS A 119 -11.43 -3.97 -0.90
C HIS A 119 -12.15 -3.48 0.35
N GLU A 120 -11.88 -4.07 1.53
CA GLU A 120 -12.47 -3.62 2.79
C GLU A 120 -11.84 -2.32 3.33
N ALA A 121 -10.52 -2.20 3.24
CA ALA A 121 -9.77 -1.16 3.94
C ALA A 121 -9.75 0.20 3.20
N LEU A 122 -9.63 0.20 1.86
CA LEU A 122 -9.53 1.43 1.09
C LEU A 122 -10.71 2.39 1.29
N PRO A 123 -11.98 1.92 1.33
CA PRO A 123 -13.12 2.80 1.59
C PRO A 123 -13.09 3.50 2.96
N LEU A 124 -12.46 2.90 3.97
CA LEU A 124 -12.46 3.42 5.35
C LEU A 124 -11.62 4.69 5.50
N TRP A 125 -10.55 4.82 4.73
CA TRP A 125 -9.77 6.06 4.67
C TRP A 125 -10.56 7.27 4.15
N ARG A 126 -11.73 7.08 3.51
CA ARG A 126 -12.58 8.21 3.09
C ARG A 126 -13.25 8.90 4.29
N LYS A 127 -13.56 8.14 5.35
CA LYS A 127 -14.44 8.59 6.44
C LYS A 127 -13.69 9.35 7.51
N ASP A 128 -12.47 8.93 7.78
CA ASP A 128 -11.66 9.50 8.85
C ASP A 128 -10.49 10.29 8.25
N ARG A 129 -10.67 11.62 8.21
CA ARG A 129 -9.74 12.57 7.58
C ARG A 129 -8.54 12.86 8.50
N PRO A 130 -7.29 12.66 8.05
CA PRO A 130 -6.15 13.13 8.79
C PRO A 130 -5.27 14.00 7.87
N ASP A 131 -5.36 15.32 8.07
CA ASP A 131 -4.62 16.42 7.44
C ASP A 131 -4.96 16.84 5.97
N PRO A 132 -4.82 18.13 5.61
CA PRO A 132 -5.30 18.72 4.35
C PRO A 132 -4.38 18.44 3.15
N GLY A 133 -3.40 17.56 3.28
CA GLY A 133 -2.40 17.28 2.24
C GLY A 133 -2.89 16.47 1.04
N PHE A 134 -3.96 15.68 1.17
CA PHE A 134 -4.63 15.00 0.02
C PHE A 134 -5.86 14.18 0.46
N ILE A 135 -6.94 14.22 -0.33
CA ILE A 135 -8.18 13.46 -0.06
C ILE A 135 -8.63 12.74 -1.34
N PRO A 136 -8.61 11.40 -1.37
CA PRO A 136 -9.33 10.63 -2.36
C PRO A 136 -10.82 10.64 -2.04
N THR A 137 -11.62 11.26 -2.90
CA THR A 137 -13.07 11.39 -2.68
C THR A 137 -13.86 10.17 -3.15
N ASN A 138 -13.32 9.39 -4.09
CA ASN A 138 -13.85 8.09 -4.52
C ASN A 138 -12.71 7.12 -4.92
N TYR A 139 -12.94 5.83 -4.70
CA TYR A 139 -12.12 4.68 -5.12
C TYR A 139 -13.01 3.70 -5.87
N GLU A 140 -12.52 3.20 -6.98
CA GLU A 140 -13.03 2.04 -7.68
C GLU A 140 -11.86 1.08 -7.85
N ILE A 141 -12.05 -0.19 -7.46
CA ILE A 141 -11.07 -1.24 -7.71
C ILE A 141 -11.42 -1.79 -9.08
N THR A 142 -10.74 -1.29 -10.11
CA THR A 142 -10.89 -1.82 -11.46
C THR A 142 -9.87 -2.94 -11.62
N GLU A 143 -10.35 -4.19 -11.62
CA GLU A 143 -9.55 -5.30 -12.12
C GLU A 143 -9.36 -5.08 -13.61
N VAL A 144 -8.14 -4.73 -14.03
CA VAL A 144 -7.78 -4.87 -15.45
C VAL A 144 -7.68 -6.38 -15.67
N SER A 145 -8.76 -6.97 -16.17
CA SER A 145 -8.76 -8.33 -16.73
C SER A 145 -7.77 -8.38 -17.89
N CYS A 146 -7.10 -9.52 -18.05
CA CYS A 146 -6.12 -9.76 -19.11
C CYS A 146 -6.72 -9.59 -20.51
#